data_AF-A0A521P8Q1-F1
#
_entry.id   AF-A0A521P8Q1-F1
#
_cell.length_a   1.000
_cell.length_b   1.000
_cell.length_c   1.000
_cell.angle_alpha   90.00
_cell.angle_beta   90.00
_cell.angle_gamma   90.00
#
_symmetry.space_group_name_H-M   'P 1'
#
loop_
_entity.id
_entity.type
_entity.pdbx_description
1 polymer ?
#
loop_
_entity_poly.entity_id
_entity_poly.type
_entity_poly.pdbx_seq_one_letter_code
_entity_poly.pdbx_strand_id
1 'polypeptide(L)'
;MNVNVNVNANANANAAARAGLNARAGGSVYVGGGGSAYVTVDQPYPTTINGLMVEGARVRQVIRVPYEARRRWEKRVVIRAFCIDDRNVPHPASQVRPDRDVDGDYEGELYRCLAGTWLQITWAEYAGDVDFGHGETMDCRKGEALWHGRGGRIECKAQRAERECNERSLLRRYGAGVKILTWVREETYTEYREEVVEQAGYAVSGAMITLDGGVGGRVF
;
A
#
# COMPACT_ATOMS: atom_id res chain seq x y z
N MET A 1 25.15 17.63 34.47
CA MET A 1 25.19 16.27 33.90
C MET A 1 24.83 16.38 32.44
N ASN A 2 25.73 16.04 31.53
CA ASN A 2 25.50 16.16 30.09
C ASN A 2 25.33 14.74 29.54
N VAL A 3 24.12 14.39 29.07
CA VAL A 3 23.84 13.07 28.51
C VAL A 3 23.72 13.23 27.00
N ASN A 4 24.75 12.77 26.29
CA ASN A 4 24.76 12.65 24.84
C ASN A 4 24.19 11.28 24.47
N VAL A 5 23.01 11.26 23.85
CA VAL A 5 22.37 10.02 23.38
C VAL A 5 22.45 9.99 21.87
N ASN A 6 23.38 9.20 21.34
CA ASN A 6 23.50 8.89 19.92
C ASN A 6 22.78 7.57 19.64
N VAL A 7 21.65 7.60 18.92
CA VAL A 7 20.89 6.41 18.53
C VAL A 7 21.10 6.17 17.03
N ASN A 8 21.94 5.20 16.70
CA ASN A 8 22.11 4.71 15.33
C ASN A 8 21.31 3.42 15.15
N ALA A 9 20.16 3.51 14.47
CA ALA A 9 19.32 2.36 14.15
C ALA A 9 19.54 1.96 12.69
N ASN A 10 20.24 0.85 12.46
CA ASN A 10 20.44 0.28 11.13
C ASN A 10 19.57 -0.96 10.98
N ALA A 11 18.54 -0.91 10.14
CA ALA A 11 17.63 -2.02 9.89
C ALA A 11 17.85 -2.57 8.47
N ASN A 12 18.62 -3.66 8.37
CA ASN A 12 18.75 -4.43 7.14
C ASN A 12 17.80 -5.64 7.17
N ALA A 13 16.73 -5.59 6.37
CA ALA A 13 15.82 -6.70 6.15
C ALA A 13 16.17 -7.39 4.81
N ASN A 14 16.91 -8.49 4.86
CA ASN A 14 17.16 -9.35 3.70
C ASN A 14 16.14 -10.49 3.69
N ALA A 15 15.09 -10.36 2.87
CA ALA A 15 14.15 -11.45 2.60
C ALA A 15 14.59 -12.21 1.34
N ALA A 16 15.24 -13.36 1.53
CA ALA A 16 15.57 -14.29 0.44
C ALA A 16 14.69 -15.54 0.55
N ALA A 17 13.62 -15.61 -0.25
CA ALA A 17 12.83 -16.82 -0.41
C ALA A 17 13.53 -17.76 -1.40
N ARG A 18 14.16 -18.83 -0.90
CA ARG A 18 14.67 -19.93 -1.74
C ARG A 18 13.65 -21.06 -1.76
N ALA A 19 12.79 -21.08 -2.79
CA ALA A 19 11.95 -22.23 -3.10
C ALA A 19 12.77 -23.22 -3.96
N GLY A 20 13.42 -24.18 -3.31
CA GLY A 20 14.08 -25.31 -3.97
C GLY A 20 13.17 -26.53 -3.99
N LEU A 21 12.42 -26.73 -5.07
CA LEU A 21 11.69 -27.98 -5.32
C LEU A 21 12.61 -28.95 -6.06
N ASN A 22 13.28 -29.84 -5.32
CA ASN A 22 13.98 -31.01 -5.86
C ASN A 22 13.00 -32.18 -5.94
N ALA A 23 12.24 -32.29 -7.02
CA ALA A 23 11.48 -33.50 -7.33
C ALA A 23 12.40 -34.51 -8.05
N ARG A 24 13.02 -35.39 -7.26
CA ARG A 24 13.59 -36.66 -7.74
C ARG A 24 12.52 -37.74 -7.57
N ALA A 25 11.86 -38.13 -8.66
CA ALA A 25 10.97 -39.29 -8.75
C ALA A 25 10.79 -39.62 -10.24
N GLY A 26 10.94 -40.83 -10.76
CA GLY A 26 11.53 -42.09 -10.31
C GLY A 26 12.14 -42.73 -11.58
N GLY A 27 13.25 -43.46 -11.53
CA GLY A 27 13.25 -44.78 -10.94
C GLY A 27 12.47 -45.76 -11.81
N SER A 28 12.85 -45.95 -13.08
CA SER A 28 12.31 -47.03 -13.91
C SER A 28 12.82 -48.36 -13.38
N VAL A 29 11.99 -49.07 -12.63
CA VAL A 29 12.28 -50.43 -12.19
C VAL A 29 11.93 -51.38 -13.33
N TYR A 30 12.95 -51.90 -14.02
CA TYR A 30 12.80 -53.02 -14.95
C TYR A 30 12.90 -54.33 -14.17
N VAL A 31 11.77 -55.04 -14.03
CA VAL A 31 11.75 -56.41 -13.52
C VAL A 31 11.90 -57.36 -14.72
N GLY A 32 13.13 -57.84 -14.93
CA GLY A 32 13.41 -58.91 -15.87
C GLY A 32 13.10 -60.27 -15.25
N GLY A 33 11.95 -60.84 -15.59
CA GLY A 33 11.62 -62.23 -15.33
C GLY A 33 11.90 -63.08 -16.56
N GLY A 34 12.93 -63.93 -16.51
CA GLY A 34 13.26 -64.86 -17.57
C GLY A 34 12.20 -65.97 -17.72
N GLY A 35 11.91 -66.33 -18.97
CA GLY A 35 11.07 -67.45 -19.34
C GLY A 35 11.21 -67.71 -20.84
N SER A 36 11.85 -68.82 -21.18
CA SER A 36 12.11 -69.26 -22.55
C SER A 36 10.82 -69.68 -23.27
N ALA A 37 10.57 -69.09 -24.44
CA ALA A 37 9.88 -69.72 -25.56
C ALA A 37 10.19 -68.91 -26.83
N TYR A 38 10.80 -69.53 -27.83
CA TYR A 38 10.91 -68.94 -29.16
C TYR A 38 9.52 -68.97 -29.79
N VAL A 39 8.74 -67.93 -29.55
CA VAL A 39 7.58 -67.59 -30.37
C VAL A 39 7.93 -66.27 -31.02
N THR A 40 8.03 -66.26 -32.35
CA THR A 40 8.07 -65.02 -33.11
C THR A 40 6.70 -64.37 -33.02
N VAL A 41 6.42 -63.70 -31.91
CA VAL A 41 5.31 -62.75 -31.83
C VAL A 41 5.77 -61.52 -32.61
N ASP A 42 5.13 -61.27 -33.75
CA ASP A 42 5.27 -60.01 -34.46
C ASP A 42 4.79 -58.91 -33.49
N GLN A 43 5.73 -58.13 -32.97
CA GLN A 43 5.43 -57.07 -32.02
C GLN A 43 4.64 -56.00 -32.79
N PRO A 44 3.42 -55.62 -32.34
CA PRO A 44 2.71 -54.54 -33.01
C PRO A 44 3.58 -53.27 -32.93
N TYR A 45 4.00 -52.78 -34.09
CA TYR A 45 4.79 -51.57 -34.19
C TYR A 45 4.02 -50.42 -33.54
N PRO A 46 4.68 -49.60 -32.68
CA PRO A 46 4.03 -48.45 -32.06
C PRO A 46 3.55 -47.50 -33.16
N THR A 47 2.24 -47.27 -33.24
CA THR A 47 1.70 -46.26 -34.14
C THR A 47 2.05 -44.89 -33.59
N THR A 48 2.88 -44.17 -34.34
CA THR A 48 3.29 -42.81 -34.02
C THR A 48 2.51 -41.86 -34.91
N ILE A 49 1.71 -40.98 -34.30
CA ILE A 49 1.05 -39.90 -35.04
C ILE A 49 2.04 -38.75 -35.07
N ASN A 50 2.61 -38.50 -36.25
CA ASN A 50 3.60 -37.45 -36.46
C ASN A 50 2.91 -36.20 -37.01
N GLY A 51 2.98 -35.08 -36.28
CA GLY A 51 2.32 -33.83 -36.67
C GLY A 51 0.92 -33.63 -36.08
N LEU A 52 0.71 -33.99 -34.80
CA LEU A 52 -0.53 -33.66 -34.11
C LEU A 52 -0.63 -32.13 -33.94
N MET A 53 -1.72 -31.55 -34.45
CA MET A 53 -2.10 -30.16 -34.22
C MET A 53 -3.11 -30.13 -33.07
N VAL A 54 -2.63 -29.86 -31.86
CA VAL A 54 -3.52 -29.68 -30.71
C VAL A 54 -3.93 -28.22 -30.67
N GLU A 55 -5.18 -27.94 -31.03
CA GLU A 55 -5.75 -26.60 -30.92
C GLU A 55 -5.75 -26.21 -29.43
N GLY A 56 -5.05 -25.11 -29.10
CA GLY A 56 -4.84 -24.69 -27.73
C GLY A 56 -6.17 -24.37 -27.06
N ALA A 57 -6.61 -25.21 -26.13
CA ALA A 57 -7.77 -24.93 -25.30
C ALA A 57 -7.57 -23.58 -24.58
N ARG A 58 -8.61 -22.75 -24.52
CA ARG A 58 -8.56 -21.46 -23.81
C ARG A 58 -8.13 -21.69 -22.38
N VAL A 59 -7.00 -21.11 -21.98
CA VAL A 59 -6.48 -21.21 -20.62
C VAL A 59 -7.09 -20.06 -19.83
N ARG A 60 -7.84 -20.38 -18.78
CA ARG A 60 -8.31 -19.40 -17.82
C ARG A 60 -7.19 -19.09 -16.83
N GLN A 61 -6.62 -17.89 -16.93
CA GLN A 61 -5.63 -17.40 -15.99
C GLN A 61 -6.27 -16.42 -15.03
N VAL A 62 -6.08 -16.62 -13.73
CA VAL A 62 -6.45 -15.64 -12.71
C VAL A 62 -5.33 -14.59 -12.63
N ILE A 63 -5.64 -13.34 -12.93
CA ILE A 63 -4.71 -12.22 -12.85
C ILE A 63 -5.20 -11.26 -11.76
N ARG A 64 -4.27 -10.74 -10.96
CA ARG A 64 -4.54 -9.69 -9.97
C ARG A 64 -4.43 -8.32 -10.61
N VAL A 65 -5.53 -7.60 -10.72
CA VAL A 65 -5.59 -6.25 -11.29
C VAL A 65 -5.69 -5.24 -10.14
N PRO A 66 -4.76 -4.27 -10.04
CA PRO A 66 -4.86 -3.20 -9.07
C PRO A 66 -5.96 -2.21 -9.49
N TYR A 67 -6.78 -1.77 -8.53
CA TYR A 67 -7.76 -0.70 -8.71
C TYR A 67 -7.66 0.32 -7.56
N GLU A 68 -7.98 1.58 -7.85
CA GLU A 68 -8.02 2.64 -6.85
C GLU A 68 -9.35 2.61 -6.09
N ALA A 69 -9.28 2.32 -4.79
CA ALA A 69 -10.40 2.39 -3.87
C ALA A 69 -10.27 3.61 -2.96
N ARG A 70 -11.39 4.18 -2.52
CA ARG A 70 -11.43 5.33 -1.62
C ARG A 70 -12.05 4.93 -0.29
N ARG A 71 -11.38 5.25 0.81
CA ARG A 71 -11.93 5.11 2.16
C ARG A 71 -12.01 6.47 2.82
N ARG A 72 -13.19 6.82 3.33
CA ARG A 72 -13.38 7.96 4.21
C ARG A 72 -13.16 7.51 5.64
N TRP A 73 -12.34 8.24 6.38
CA TRP A 73 -12.25 8.08 7.83
C TRP A 73 -12.60 9.40 8.53
N GLU A 74 -13.10 9.24 9.74
CA GLU A 74 -13.44 10.32 10.66
C GLU A 74 -12.80 9.98 12.01
N LYS A 75 -11.89 10.85 12.47
CA LYS A 75 -11.24 10.69 13.77
C LYS A 75 -11.23 12.01 14.50
N ARG A 76 -11.29 11.94 15.82
CA ARG A 76 -10.99 13.09 16.68
C ARG A 76 -9.48 13.23 16.78
N VAL A 77 -8.97 14.41 16.48
CA VAL A 77 -7.54 14.70 16.47
C VAL A 77 -7.21 15.87 17.37
N VAL A 78 -6.00 15.85 17.91
CA VAL A 78 -5.39 16.99 18.58
C VAL A 78 -4.30 17.56 17.69
N ILE A 79 -4.29 18.89 17.57
CA ILE A 79 -3.43 19.64 16.66
C ILE A 79 -2.62 20.63 17.48
N ARG A 80 -1.32 20.69 17.22
CA ARG A 80 -0.41 21.72 17.68
C ARG A 80 0.25 22.35 16.48
N ALA A 81 0.53 23.64 16.53
CA ALA A 81 1.18 24.32 15.43
C ALA A 81 2.30 25.26 15.90
N PHE A 82 3.32 25.39 15.06
CA PHE A 82 4.47 26.26 15.24
C PHE A 82 4.70 27.07 13.96
N CYS A 83 5.17 28.30 14.12
CA CYS A 83 5.64 29.12 13.01
C CYS A 83 7.14 28.99 12.90
N ILE A 84 7.61 28.51 11.77
CA ILE A 84 9.03 28.37 11.49
C ILE A 84 9.48 29.60 10.69
N ASP A 85 10.52 30.27 11.19
CA ASP A 85 11.11 31.41 10.51
C ASP A 85 12.12 31.00 9.41
N ASP A 86 12.64 32.00 8.70
CA ASP A 86 13.63 31.79 7.64
C ASP A 86 14.98 31.28 8.12
N ARG A 87 15.19 31.27 9.44
CA ARG A 87 16.36 30.68 10.10
C ARG A 87 16.06 29.30 10.65
N ASN A 88 14.90 28.73 10.32
CA ASN A 88 14.41 27.45 10.79
C ASN A 88 14.24 27.38 12.33
N VAL A 89 13.99 28.53 12.97
CA VAL A 89 13.73 28.62 14.42
C VAL A 89 12.22 28.53 14.64
N PRO A 90 11.76 27.59 15.48
CA PRO A 90 10.35 27.44 15.78
C PRO A 90 9.89 28.49 16.79
N HIS A 91 8.77 29.15 16.47
CA HIS A 91 8.03 30.08 17.32
C HIS A 91 6.61 29.56 17.53
N PRO A 92 5.92 29.95 18.62
CA PRO A 92 4.53 29.56 18.81
C PRO A 92 3.62 30.13 17.71
N ALA A 93 2.76 29.30 17.14
CA ALA A 93 1.75 29.75 16.19
C ALA A 93 0.61 30.51 16.87
N SER A 94 0.05 31.49 16.17
CA SER A 94 -1.04 32.31 16.71
C SER A 94 -2.36 31.57 16.56
N GLN A 95 -3.04 31.29 17.68
CA GLN A 95 -4.41 30.80 17.66
C GLN A 95 -5.37 31.93 17.28
N VAL A 96 -6.34 31.68 16.41
CA VAL A 96 -7.34 32.71 16.03
C VAL A 96 -8.47 32.84 17.06
N ARG A 97 -8.69 31.78 17.85
CA ARG A 97 -9.71 31.70 18.90
C ARG A 97 -9.17 31.03 20.17
N PRO A 98 -9.76 31.29 21.35
CA PRO A 98 -9.30 30.71 22.61
C PRO A 98 -9.66 29.23 22.75
N ASP A 99 -10.83 28.82 22.23
CA ASP A 99 -11.41 27.50 22.53
C ASP A 99 -10.52 26.36 22.03
N ARG A 100 -10.20 25.42 22.93
CA ARG A 100 -9.41 24.24 22.60
C ARG A 100 -10.20 23.27 21.73
N ASP A 101 -11.42 22.96 22.14
CA ASP A 101 -12.32 22.10 21.39
C ASP A 101 -13.03 22.91 20.30
N VAL A 102 -12.91 22.48 19.05
CA VAL A 102 -13.50 23.14 17.89
C VAL A 102 -14.68 22.31 17.40
N ASP A 103 -15.84 22.95 17.32
CA ASP A 103 -17.06 22.32 16.84
C ASP A 103 -16.96 21.95 15.35
N GLY A 104 -17.61 20.86 14.95
CA GLY A 104 -17.63 20.40 13.55
C GLY A 104 -18.31 21.39 12.59
N ASP A 105 -19.23 22.21 13.09
CA ASP A 105 -19.93 23.24 12.32
C ASP A 105 -19.10 24.53 12.16
N TYR A 106 -17.98 24.66 12.88
CA TYR A 106 -17.11 25.81 12.73
C TYR A 106 -16.44 25.80 11.35
N GLU A 107 -16.47 26.94 10.66
CA GLU A 107 -15.72 27.13 9.43
C GLU A 107 -14.81 28.36 9.59
N GLY A 108 -13.50 28.17 9.50
CA GLY A 108 -12.56 29.27 9.64
C GLY A 108 -11.12 28.89 9.99
N GLU A 109 -10.32 29.91 10.24
CA GLU A 109 -8.92 29.77 10.64
C GLU A 109 -8.81 29.17 12.06
N LEU A 110 -7.85 28.26 12.22
CA LEU A 110 -7.46 27.69 13.51
C LEU A 110 -6.15 28.33 14.00
N TYR A 111 -5.15 28.32 13.12
CA TYR A 111 -3.81 28.83 13.38
C TYR A 111 -3.33 29.68 12.20
N ARG A 112 -2.59 30.72 12.52
CA ARG A 112 -1.90 31.57 11.54
C ARG A 112 -0.51 31.97 12.04
N CYS A 113 0.32 32.35 11.08
CA CYS A 113 1.70 32.72 11.31
C CYS A 113 1.99 34.17 10.99
N LEU A 114 2.99 34.75 11.66
CA LEU A 114 3.47 36.08 11.36
C LEU A 114 4.01 36.13 9.92
N ALA A 115 3.93 37.29 9.29
CA ALA A 115 4.51 37.52 7.97
C ALA A 115 5.99 37.07 7.92
N GLY A 116 6.36 36.36 6.86
CA GLY A 116 7.71 35.83 6.66
C GLY A 116 7.95 34.44 7.27
N THR A 117 7.07 33.93 8.13
CA THR A 117 7.14 32.58 8.70
C THR A 117 6.15 31.64 7.99
N TRP A 118 6.43 30.35 8.01
CA TRP A 118 5.55 29.30 7.49
C TRP A 118 5.05 28.41 8.65
N LEU A 119 3.90 27.77 8.47
CA LEU A 119 3.22 27.06 9.55
C LEU A 119 3.55 25.57 9.48
N GLN A 120 4.15 25.03 10.53
CA GLN A 120 4.27 23.58 10.74
C GLN A 120 3.21 23.13 11.71
N ILE A 121 2.50 22.06 11.36
CA ILE A 121 1.39 21.53 12.14
C ILE A 121 1.72 20.09 12.47
N THR A 122 1.61 19.73 13.74
CA THR A 122 1.64 18.35 14.20
C THR A 122 0.24 17.95 14.65
N TRP A 123 -0.26 16.83 14.18
CA TRP A 123 -1.54 16.28 14.61
C TRP A 123 -1.38 14.84 15.08
N ALA A 124 -2.22 14.44 16.03
CA ALA A 124 -2.28 13.07 16.54
C ALA A 124 -3.74 12.69 16.82
N GLU A 125 -4.04 11.40 16.89
CA GLU A 125 -5.35 10.91 17.31
C GLU A 125 -5.60 11.27 18.78
N TYR A 126 -6.79 11.78 19.10
CA TYR A 126 -7.16 12.19 20.45
C TYR A 126 -8.07 11.16 21.10
N ALA A 127 -7.54 10.43 22.08
CA ALA A 127 -8.25 9.39 22.84
C ALA A 127 -8.59 9.82 24.29
N GLY A 128 -8.56 11.11 24.58
CA GLY A 128 -8.81 11.68 25.92
C GLY A 128 -7.60 12.39 26.51
N ASP A 129 -6.40 12.04 26.06
CA ASP A 129 -5.13 12.67 26.42
C ASP A 129 -4.45 13.36 25.23
N VAL A 130 -3.61 14.35 25.53
CA VAL A 130 -2.86 15.09 24.52
C VAL A 130 -1.47 14.49 24.42
N ASP A 131 -1.32 13.51 23.52
CA ASP A 131 -0.03 12.90 23.18
C ASP A 131 0.28 13.11 21.69
N PHE A 132 1.53 13.48 21.40
CA PHE A 132 2.06 13.66 20.05
C PHE A 132 3.16 12.65 19.72
N GLY A 133 3.38 11.61 20.54
CA GLY A 133 4.43 10.60 20.31
C GLY A 133 4.31 9.87 18.96
N HIS A 134 3.08 9.67 18.49
CA HIS A 134 2.76 9.12 17.16
C HIS A 134 2.16 10.18 16.22
N GLY A 135 2.45 11.46 16.47
CA GLY A 135 1.92 12.55 15.67
C GLY A 135 2.55 12.64 14.29
N GLU A 136 1.73 12.98 13.31
CA GLU A 136 2.17 13.29 11.95
C GLU A 136 2.31 14.80 11.78
N THR A 137 3.19 15.21 10.86
CA THR A 137 3.43 16.63 10.58
C THR A 137 3.03 16.99 9.16
N MET A 138 2.52 18.20 8.99
CA MET A 138 2.25 18.82 7.69
C MET A 138 2.56 20.32 7.75
N ASP A 139 2.94 20.87 6.61
CA ASP A 139 3.40 22.25 6.52
C ASP A 139 2.47 23.05 5.60
N CYS A 140 2.11 24.26 6.01
CA CYS A 140 1.48 25.26 5.15
C CYS A 140 2.50 26.30 4.70
N ARG A 141 2.31 26.86 3.51
CA ARG A 141 3.22 27.85 2.92
C ARG A 141 3.18 29.17 3.69
N LYS A 142 4.17 30.03 3.42
CA LYS A 142 4.16 31.41 3.95
C LYS A 142 2.90 32.14 3.50
N GLY A 143 2.26 32.83 4.45
CA GLY A 143 1.00 33.54 4.20
C GLY A 143 -0.23 32.62 4.15
N GLU A 144 -0.08 31.32 4.41
CA GLU A 144 -1.20 30.40 4.61
C GLU A 144 -1.49 30.20 6.10
N ALA A 145 -2.74 29.85 6.40
CA ALA A 145 -3.29 29.52 7.70
C ALA A 145 -3.78 28.08 7.68
N LEU A 146 -3.82 27.46 8.84
CA LEU A 146 -4.58 26.23 9.00
C LEU A 146 -6.06 26.54 9.08
N TRP A 147 -6.84 25.99 8.16
CA TRP A 147 -8.27 26.19 8.06
C TRP A 147 -9.04 24.92 8.41
N HIS A 148 -10.14 25.09 9.14
CA HIS A 148 -11.16 24.08 9.30
C HIS A 148 -12.30 24.41 8.33
N GLY A 149 -12.48 23.54 7.33
CA GLY A 149 -13.53 23.65 6.33
C GLY A 149 -14.77 22.84 6.70
N ARG A 150 -15.88 23.15 6.03
CA ARG A 150 -17.13 22.39 6.16
C ARG A 150 -16.91 20.88 5.93
N GLY A 151 -17.52 20.07 6.78
CA GLY A 151 -17.41 18.61 6.73
C GLY A 151 -16.17 18.05 7.40
N GLY A 152 -15.53 18.81 8.31
CA GLY A 152 -14.42 18.34 9.15
C GLY A 152 -13.08 18.27 8.41
N ARG A 153 -12.93 18.95 7.27
CA ARG A 153 -11.68 18.93 6.50
C ARG A 153 -10.72 19.97 7.05
N ILE A 154 -9.45 19.58 7.18
CA ILE A 154 -8.37 20.51 7.52
C ILE A 154 -7.51 20.75 6.30
N GLU A 155 -7.23 22.01 6.00
CA GLU A 155 -6.46 22.39 4.82
C GLU A 155 -5.66 23.68 5.04
N CYS A 156 -4.57 23.82 4.29
CA CYS A 156 -3.82 25.06 4.21
C CYS A 156 -4.50 26.00 3.21
N LYS A 157 -4.87 27.19 3.66
CA LYS A 157 -5.52 28.23 2.85
C LYS A 157 -4.84 29.57 3.06
N ALA A 158 -4.93 30.47 2.08
CA ALA A 158 -4.43 31.84 2.24
C ALA A 158 -5.04 32.49 3.49
N GLN A 159 -4.20 33.15 4.29
CA GLN A 159 -4.64 33.88 5.48
C GLN A 159 -5.61 34.99 5.09
N ARG A 160 -6.65 35.14 5.89
CA ARG A 160 -7.59 36.26 5.80
C ARG A 160 -6.84 37.55 6.13
N ALA A 161 -7.04 38.54 5.25
CA ALA A 161 -6.51 39.88 5.41
C ALA A 161 -7.01 40.48 6.73
N GLU A 162 -6.06 40.94 7.55
CA GLU A 162 -6.30 41.50 8.86
C GLU A 162 -5.30 42.63 9.11
N ARG A 163 -5.45 43.36 10.21
CA ARG A 163 -4.57 44.48 10.57
C ARG A 163 -3.12 44.05 10.74
N GLU A 164 -2.18 44.95 10.45
CA GLU A 164 -0.78 44.76 10.80
C GLU A 164 -0.64 44.54 12.31
N CYS A 165 0.09 43.49 12.71
CA CYS A 165 0.24 42.99 14.09
C CYS A 165 -0.91 42.16 14.68
N ASN A 166 -1.89 41.70 13.88
CA ASN A 166 -2.95 40.83 14.38
C ASN A 166 -2.41 39.57 15.07
N GLU A 167 -1.45 38.89 14.46
CA GLU A 167 -0.85 37.65 14.99
C GLU A 167 -0.19 37.87 16.35
N ARG A 168 0.54 38.98 16.51
CA ARG A 168 1.16 39.34 17.80
C ARG A 168 0.10 39.62 18.86
N SER A 169 -1.02 40.22 18.47
CA SER A 169 -2.16 40.47 19.37
C SER A 169 -2.87 39.17 19.77
N LEU A 170 -3.03 38.24 18.83
CA LEU A 170 -3.56 36.90 19.07
C LEU A 170 -2.67 36.10 20.02
N LEU A 171 -1.35 36.12 19.84
CA LEU A 171 -0.41 35.46 20.76
C LEU A 171 -0.48 36.04 22.18
N ARG A 172 -0.64 37.36 22.32
CA ARG A 172 -0.84 37.98 23.64
C ARG A 172 -2.18 37.61 24.28
N ARG A 173 -3.22 37.42 23.47
CA ARG A 173 -4.59 37.17 23.95
C ARG A 173 -4.85 35.69 24.26
N TYR A 174 -4.41 34.80 23.39
CA TYR A 174 -4.73 33.36 23.46
C TYR A 174 -3.51 32.47 23.70
N GLY A 175 -2.30 33.01 23.52
CA GLY A 175 -1.07 32.24 23.69
C GLY A 175 -0.91 31.11 22.67
N ALA A 176 0.11 30.29 22.91
CA ALA A 176 0.27 29.00 22.25
C ALA A 176 -0.70 27.98 22.85
N GLY A 177 -1.12 26.99 22.06
CA GLY A 177 -2.05 25.97 22.53
C GLY A 177 -2.34 24.92 21.48
N VAL A 178 -3.21 23.99 21.85
CA VAL A 178 -3.67 22.89 20.99
C VAL A 178 -5.13 23.09 20.59
N LYS A 179 -5.53 22.53 19.44
CA LYS A 179 -6.93 22.40 19.02
C LYS A 179 -7.34 20.95 18.98
N ILE A 180 -8.53 20.62 19.46
CA ILE A 180 -9.12 19.29 19.39
C ILE A 180 -10.35 19.39 18.50
N LEU A 181 -10.40 18.60 17.44
CA LEU A 181 -11.50 18.66 16.46
C LEU A 181 -11.69 17.33 15.74
N THR A 182 -12.83 17.17 15.08
CA THR A 182 -13.10 15.99 14.25
C THR A 182 -12.57 16.20 12.84
N TRP A 183 -11.55 15.44 12.46
CA TRP A 183 -11.00 15.47 11.12
C TRP A 183 -11.58 14.34 10.27
N VAL A 184 -12.12 14.74 9.12
CA VAL A 184 -12.57 13.86 8.05
C VAL A 184 -11.59 13.93 6.88
N ARG A 185 -11.02 12.78 6.50
CA ARG A 185 -10.13 12.66 5.35
C ARG A 185 -10.57 11.49 4.46
N GLU A 186 -10.41 11.67 3.15
CA GLU A 186 -10.56 10.62 2.15
C GLU A 186 -9.16 10.15 1.75
N GLU A 187 -8.88 8.88 1.96
CA GLU A 187 -7.65 8.23 1.53
C GLU A 187 -7.93 7.34 0.33
N THR A 188 -7.10 7.49 -0.71
CA THR A 188 -7.11 6.60 -1.87
C THR A 188 -6.08 5.51 -1.64
N TYR A 189 -6.49 4.25 -1.73
CA TYR A 189 -5.62 3.10 -1.54
C TYR A 189 -5.75 2.15 -2.74
N THR A 190 -4.68 1.45 -3.06
CA THR A 190 -4.69 0.44 -4.13
C THR A 190 -5.18 -0.89 -3.57
N GLU A 191 -6.27 -1.40 -4.12
CA GLU A 191 -6.80 -2.72 -3.80
C GLU A 191 -6.65 -3.64 -5.01
N TYR A 192 -6.56 -4.95 -4.79
CA TYR A 192 -6.37 -5.92 -5.87
C TYR A 192 -7.63 -6.77 -6.04
N ARG A 193 -8.16 -6.82 -7.26
CA ARG A 193 -9.24 -7.75 -7.62
C ARG A 193 -8.69 -8.87 -8.50
N GLU A 194 -9.16 -10.08 -8.27
CA GLU A 194 -8.87 -11.21 -9.14
C GLU A 194 -9.83 -11.21 -10.32
N GLU A 195 -9.27 -11.13 -11.53
CA GLU A 195 -10.00 -11.25 -12.78
C GLU A 195 -9.55 -12.52 -13.50
N VAL A 196 -10.52 -13.29 -14.00
CA VAL A 196 -10.26 -14.48 -14.82
C VAL A 196 -10.17 -14.01 -16.27
N VAL A 197 -8.95 -13.98 -16.81
CA VAL A 197 -8.70 -13.65 -18.21
C VAL A 197 -8.60 -14.96 -19.00
N GLU A 198 -9.40 -15.10 -20.06
CA GLU A 198 -9.25 -16.20 -21.01
C GLU A 198 -8.10 -15.85 -21.97
N GLN A 199 -6.96 -16.51 -21.80
CA GLN A 199 -5.84 -16.42 -22.74
C GLN A 199 -5.97 -17.53 -23.78
N ALA A 200 -5.74 -17.21 -25.05
CA ALA A 200 -5.65 -18.21 -26.11
C ALA A 200 -4.51 -19.18 -25.76
N GLY A 201 -4.82 -20.47 -25.64
CA GLY A 201 -3.80 -21.49 -25.42
C GLY A 201 -2.85 -21.52 -26.61
N TYR A 202 -1.55 -21.67 -26.35
CA TYR A 202 -0.56 -21.88 -27.41
C TYR A 202 -0.90 -23.21 -28.12
N ALA A 203 -1.15 -23.15 -29.42
CA ALA A 203 -1.29 -24.34 -30.24
C ALA A 203 0.09 -25.01 -30.33
N VAL A 204 0.20 -26.23 -29.80
CA VAL A 204 1.43 -27.03 -29.92
C VAL A 204 1.36 -27.73 -31.27
N SER A 205 2.17 -27.27 -32.23
CA SER A 205 2.36 -27.93 -33.52
C SER A 205 3.58 -28.84 -33.46
N GLY A 206 3.41 -30.13 -33.80
CA GLY A 206 4.53 -31.07 -33.91
C GLY A 206 4.75 -31.96 -32.68
N ALA A 207 3.74 -32.09 -31.80
CA ALA A 207 3.78 -33.10 -30.75
C ALA A 207 3.72 -34.51 -31.35
N MET A 208 4.54 -35.42 -30.85
CA MET A 208 4.53 -36.84 -31.19
C MET A 208 3.87 -37.60 -30.05
N ILE A 209 2.71 -38.21 -30.31
CA ILE A 209 2.06 -39.14 -29.37
C ILE A 209 2.27 -40.55 -29.89
N THR A 210 2.87 -41.40 -29.04
CA THR A 210 3.05 -42.82 -29.29
C THR A 210 1.94 -43.57 -28.55
N LEU A 211 1.02 -44.17 -29.28
CA LEU A 211 -0.07 -44.96 -28.70
C LEU A 211 0.43 -46.40 -28.51
N ASP A 212 0.81 -46.74 -27.29
CA ASP A 212 1.14 -48.12 -26.88
C ASP A 212 -0.16 -48.88 -26.56
N GLY A 213 -0.97 -49.11 -27.60
CA GLY A 213 -2.28 -49.73 -27.53
C GLY A 213 -2.25 -51.18 -27.99
N GLY A 214 -1.57 -52.06 -27.24
CA GLY A 214 -1.58 -53.50 -27.51
C GLY A 214 -2.90 -54.16 -27.11
N VAL A 215 -3.81 -54.41 -28.06
CA VAL A 215 -4.91 -55.39 -27.89
C VAL A 215 -4.51 -56.71 -28.54
N GLY A 216 -4.51 -57.77 -27.73
CA GLY A 216 -3.92 -59.08 -28.01
C GLY A 216 -4.26 -59.69 -29.38
N GLY A 217 -3.22 -60.18 -30.05
CA GLY A 217 -3.32 -60.93 -31.31
C GLY A 217 -4.12 -62.23 -31.17
N ARG A 218 -4.87 -62.56 -32.22
CA ARG A 218 -5.68 -63.77 -32.33
C ARG A 218 -4.77 -64.94 -32.72
N VAL A 219 -4.86 -66.05 -31.99
CA VAL A 219 -4.16 -67.30 -32.30
C VAL A 219 -5.01 -68.07 -33.33
N PHE A 220 -4.43 -68.46 -34.46
CA PHE A 220 -4.97 -69.47 -35.37
C PHE A 220 -4.07 -70.71 -35.32
#